data_AF-A0A7S1ZHM4-F1
#
_entry.id   AF-A0A7S1ZHM4-F1
#
_cell.length_a   1.000
_cell.length_b   1.000
_cell.length_c   1.000
_cell.angle_alpha   90.00
_cell.angle_beta   90.00
_cell.angle_gamma   90.00
#
_symmetry.space_group_name_H-M   'P 1'
#
loop_
_entity.id
_entity.type
_entity.pdbx_description
1 polymer ?
#
loop_
_entity_poly.entity_id
_entity_poly.type
_entity_poly.pdbx_seq_one_letter_code
_entity_poly.pdbx_strand_id
1 'polypeptide(L)'
;DFLSQELYEYLDATIMMSTSPEESYRKFDTLSTQHIKQLKNLKKSLANSAESRNKNKAKEYEEELESYIPILMAQAKIYWEKENYAAIEKLFRQSEDFCRDNEVWNLNLAHSFFMQQGGKFKDAISHYDPFVKKGSEKGGILEVPAIV
;
A
#
# COMPACT_ATOMS: atom_id res chain seq x y z
N ASP A 1 -13.15 24.28 10.45
CA ASP A 1 -12.22 23.44 9.68
C ASP A 1 -12.99 22.53 8.75
N PHE A 2 -12.81 22.73 7.44
CA PHE A 2 -13.40 21.87 6.42
C PHE A 2 -12.44 20.72 6.13
N LEU A 3 -12.99 19.54 5.87
CA LEU A 3 -12.23 18.36 5.43
C LEU A 3 -11.41 18.73 4.18
N SER A 4 -10.17 18.24 4.06
CA SER A 4 -9.41 18.43 2.82
C SER A 4 -10.17 17.77 1.65
N GLN A 5 -10.05 18.35 0.45
CA GLN A 5 -10.72 17.82 -0.75
C GLN A 5 -10.35 16.35 -1.00
N GLU A 6 -9.09 16.00 -0.79
CA GLU A 6 -8.58 14.63 -0.93
C GLU A 6 -9.22 13.66 0.07
N LEU A 7 -9.32 14.06 1.35
CA LEU A 7 -9.94 13.23 2.38
C LEU A 7 -11.44 13.07 2.12
N TYR A 8 -12.11 14.11 1.58
CA TYR A 8 -13.49 14.00 1.13
C TYR A 8 -13.63 12.98 -0.01
N GLU A 9 -12.78 13.07 -1.03
CA GLU A 9 -12.80 12.14 -2.18
C GLU A 9 -12.49 10.69 -1.76
N TYR A 10 -11.57 10.50 -0.81
CA TYR A 10 -11.25 9.19 -0.25
C TYR A 10 -12.43 8.59 0.53
N LEU A 11 -13.08 9.38 1.38
CA LEU A 11 -14.24 8.92 2.15
C LEU A 11 -15.44 8.61 1.24
N ASP A 12 -15.70 9.46 0.25
CA ASP A 12 -16.74 9.24 -0.76
C ASP A 12 -16.50 7.92 -1.51
N ALA A 13 -15.27 7.69 -1.98
CA ALA A 13 -14.89 6.43 -2.63
C ALA A 13 -15.06 5.23 -1.70
N THR A 14 -14.70 5.36 -0.42
CA THR A 14 -14.81 4.28 0.58
C THR A 14 -16.27 3.91 0.85
N ILE A 15 -17.17 4.90 0.98
CA ILE A 15 -18.61 4.65 1.16
C ILE A 15 -19.19 3.92 -0.05
N MET A 16 -18.78 4.33 -1.26
CA MET A 16 -19.20 3.72 -2.52
C MET A 16 -18.73 2.28 -2.71
N MET A 17 -17.74 1.78 -1.95
CA MET A 17 -17.28 0.38 -2.08
C MET A 17 -18.42 -0.63 -1.89
N SER A 18 -19.39 -0.31 -1.02
CA SER A 18 -20.52 -1.19 -0.70
C SER A 18 -21.65 -1.15 -1.74
N THR A 19 -21.77 -0.05 -2.48
CA THR A 19 -22.90 0.21 -3.39
C THR A 19 -22.51 0.17 -4.87
N SER A 20 -21.29 0.59 -5.21
CA SER A 20 -20.74 0.68 -6.56
C SER A 20 -19.22 0.46 -6.55
N PRO A 21 -18.74 -0.80 -6.48
CA PRO A 21 -17.32 -1.12 -6.41
C PRO A 21 -16.52 -0.60 -7.61
N GLU A 22 -17.10 -0.59 -8.81
CA GLU A 22 -16.46 -0.11 -10.03
C GLU A 22 -16.23 1.41 -10.02
N GLU A 23 -17.21 2.17 -9.52
CA GLU A 23 -17.09 3.62 -9.39
C GLU A 23 -16.14 4.02 -8.28
N SER A 24 -16.23 3.31 -7.14
CA SER A 24 -15.28 3.42 -6.03
C SER A 24 -13.84 3.21 -6.52
N TYR A 25 -13.60 2.14 -7.30
CA TYR A 25 -12.28 1.89 -7.87
C TYR A 25 -11.79 3.03 -8.76
N ARG A 26 -12.64 3.60 -9.62
CA ARG A 26 -12.26 4.73 -10.50
C ARG A 26 -11.85 5.98 -9.70
N LYS A 27 -12.53 6.24 -8.59
CA LYS A 27 -12.18 7.35 -7.68
C LYS A 27 -10.83 7.09 -7.02
N PHE A 28 -10.61 5.89 -6.48
CA PHE A 28 -9.32 5.52 -5.92
C PHE A 28 -8.18 5.54 -6.96
N ASP A 29 -8.44 5.12 -8.20
CA ASP A 29 -7.45 5.15 -9.29
C ASP A 29 -7.04 6.58 -9.66
N THR A 30 -7.99 7.51 -9.59
CA THR A 30 -7.72 8.95 -9.79
C THR A 30 -6.80 9.49 -8.70
N LEU A 31 -7.13 9.22 -7.42
CA LEU A 31 -6.31 9.61 -6.27
C LEU A 31 -4.93 8.96 -6.34
N SER A 32 -4.88 7.65 -6.58
CA SER A 32 -3.65 6.85 -6.73
C SER A 32 -2.73 7.44 -7.79
N THR A 33 -3.27 7.81 -8.95
CA THR A 33 -2.49 8.45 -10.04
C THR A 33 -1.90 9.80 -9.61
N GLN A 34 -2.64 10.59 -8.83
CA GLN A 34 -2.14 11.86 -8.29
C GLN A 34 -0.97 11.63 -7.33
N HIS A 35 -1.12 10.75 -6.34
CA HIS A 35 -0.06 10.43 -5.39
C HIS A 35 1.17 9.82 -6.06
N ILE A 36 1.01 8.89 -6.99
CA ILE A 36 2.13 8.30 -7.74
C ILE A 36 2.91 9.39 -8.50
N LYS A 37 2.22 10.37 -9.07
CA LYS A 37 2.87 11.50 -9.75
C LYS A 37 3.66 12.36 -8.75
N GLN A 38 3.10 12.64 -7.58
CA GLN A 38 3.78 13.38 -6.51
C GLN A 38 5.01 12.63 -5.99
N LEU A 39 4.86 11.34 -5.65
CA LEU A 39 5.95 10.46 -5.22
C LEU A 39 7.10 10.42 -6.23
N LYS A 40 6.80 10.29 -7.53
CA LYS A 40 7.82 10.32 -8.59
C LYS A 40 8.55 11.66 -8.64
N ASN A 41 7.82 12.78 -8.49
CA ASN A 41 8.42 14.12 -8.47
C ASN A 41 9.30 14.33 -7.24
N LEU A 42 8.84 13.92 -6.05
CA LEU A 42 9.60 14.01 -4.80
C LEU A 42 10.85 13.13 -4.82
N LYS A 43 10.75 11.88 -5.30
CA LYS A 43 11.89 10.97 -5.49
C LYS A 43 12.94 11.56 -6.43
N LYS A 44 12.52 12.16 -7.55
CA LYS A 44 13.42 12.87 -8.46
C LYS A 44 14.03 14.12 -7.81
N SER A 45 13.26 14.85 -7.01
CA SER A 45 13.72 16.05 -6.31
C SER A 45 14.78 15.72 -5.25
N LEU A 46 14.62 14.61 -4.53
CA LEU A 46 15.56 14.08 -3.54
C LEU A 46 16.90 13.69 -4.16
N ALA A 47 16.86 12.99 -5.30
CA ALA A 47 18.08 12.59 -6.02
C ALA A 47 18.92 13.78 -6.54
N ASN A 48 18.30 14.94 -6.75
CA ASN A 48 18.95 16.14 -7.29
C ASN A 48 19.26 17.21 -6.22
N SER A 49 18.88 17.04 -4.95
CA SER A 49 19.19 18.00 -3.88
C SER A 49 20.53 17.74 -3.21
N ALA A 50 21.26 18.83 -2.93
CA ALA A 50 22.39 18.81 -2.01
C ALA A 50 21.95 18.35 -0.60
N GLU A 51 22.83 17.65 0.12
CA GLU A 51 22.56 16.98 1.41
C GLU A 51 21.89 17.86 2.46
N SER A 52 22.16 19.17 2.46
CA SER A 52 21.62 20.12 3.44
C SER A 52 20.11 20.37 3.33
N ARG A 53 19.48 20.11 2.16
CA ARG A 53 18.05 20.34 1.91
C ARG A 53 17.24 19.03 1.83
N ASN A 54 17.87 17.88 2.08
CA ASN A 54 17.27 16.55 1.91
C ASN A 54 16.31 16.14 3.03
N LYS A 55 16.50 16.59 4.27
CA LYS A 55 15.67 16.14 5.41
C LYS A 55 14.19 16.52 5.26
N ASN A 56 13.90 17.75 4.86
CA ASN A 56 12.51 18.20 4.69
C ASN A 56 11.83 17.48 3.52
N LYS A 57 12.53 17.30 2.40
CA LYS A 57 12.00 16.57 1.25
C LYS A 57 11.79 15.08 1.51
N ALA A 58 12.63 14.48 2.37
CA ALA A 58 12.48 13.09 2.77
C ALA A 58 11.20 12.93 3.61
N LYS A 59 10.96 13.85 4.54
CA LYS A 59 9.73 13.91 5.32
C LYS A 59 8.48 14.11 4.44
N GLU A 60 8.52 15.03 3.48
CA GLU A 60 7.43 15.23 2.50
C GLU A 60 7.16 13.96 1.69
N TYR A 61 8.21 13.23 1.29
CA TYR A 61 8.06 11.95 0.59
C TYR A 61 7.44 10.86 1.47
N GLU A 62 7.84 10.78 2.75
CA GLU A 62 7.26 9.85 3.73
C GLU A 62 5.78 10.16 3.98
N GLU A 63 5.42 11.42 4.21
CA GLU A 63 4.02 11.87 4.42
C GLU A 63 3.13 11.57 3.19
N GLU A 64 3.67 11.78 1.99
CA GLU A 64 2.99 11.45 0.73
C GLU A 64 2.79 9.93 0.58
N LEU A 65 3.80 9.14 0.96
CA LEU A 65 3.72 7.69 0.93
C LEU A 65 2.69 7.16 1.94
N GLU A 66 2.65 7.72 3.15
CA GLU A 66 1.65 7.38 4.17
C GLU A 66 0.22 7.67 3.72
N SER A 67 0.01 8.73 2.93
CA SER A 67 -1.29 9.07 2.34
C SER A 67 -1.67 8.13 1.19
N TYR A 68 -0.68 7.68 0.42
CA TYR A 68 -0.89 6.75 -0.70
C TYR A 68 -1.26 5.32 -0.27
N ILE A 69 -0.67 4.82 0.83
CA ILE A 69 -0.85 3.43 1.28
C ILE A 69 -2.33 3.08 1.48
N PRO A 70 -3.16 3.84 2.22
CA PRO A 70 -4.59 3.56 2.39
C PRO A 70 -5.36 3.45 1.07
N ILE A 71 -5.06 4.30 0.09
CA ILE A 71 -5.70 4.29 -1.23
C ILE A 71 -5.37 2.99 -1.96
N LEU A 72 -4.09 2.60 -1.97
CA LEU A 72 -3.64 1.35 -2.56
C LEU A 72 -4.32 0.14 -1.90
N MET A 73 -4.42 0.13 -0.56
CA MET A 73 -5.09 -0.95 0.16
C MET A 73 -6.60 -1.00 -0.13
N ALA A 74 -7.26 0.14 -0.31
CA ALA A 74 -8.67 0.18 -0.71
C ALA A 74 -8.88 -0.39 -2.12
N GLN A 75 -8.01 -0.05 -3.09
CA GLN A 75 -8.03 -0.65 -4.43
C GLN A 75 -7.82 -2.17 -4.36
N ALA A 76 -6.86 -2.63 -3.56
CA ALA A 76 -6.60 -4.04 -3.35
C ALA A 76 -7.79 -4.77 -2.73
N LYS A 77 -8.45 -4.15 -1.74
CA LYS A 77 -9.63 -4.71 -1.08
C LYS A 77 -10.77 -4.96 -2.08
N ILE A 78 -11.01 -4.06 -3.03
CA ILE A 78 -12.03 -4.26 -4.07
C ILE A 78 -11.76 -5.53 -4.89
N TYR A 79 -10.49 -5.79 -5.23
CA TYR A 79 -10.12 -7.04 -5.92
C TYR A 79 -10.18 -8.26 -5.00
N TRP A 80 -9.88 -8.09 -3.71
CA TRP A 80 -9.96 -9.15 -2.70
C TRP A 80 -11.40 -9.66 -2.54
N GLU A 81 -12.38 -8.76 -2.40
CA GLU A 81 -13.81 -9.12 -2.31
C GLU A 81 -14.31 -9.85 -3.57
N LYS A 82 -13.61 -9.69 -4.70
CA LYS A 82 -13.90 -10.38 -5.98
C LYS A 82 -13.07 -11.65 -6.17
N GLU A 83 -12.31 -12.07 -5.16
CA GLU A 83 -11.36 -13.19 -5.20
C GLU A 83 -10.34 -13.10 -6.35
N ASN A 84 -10.08 -11.90 -6.86
CA ASN A 84 -9.17 -11.67 -7.98
C ASN A 84 -7.75 -11.37 -7.48
N TYR A 85 -7.13 -12.36 -6.85
CA TYR A 85 -5.80 -12.23 -6.24
C TYR A 85 -4.68 -11.93 -7.24
N ALA A 86 -4.85 -12.31 -8.51
CA ALA A 86 -3.90 -12.00 -9.58
C ALA A 86 -3.89 -10.51 -9.93
N ALA A 87 -5.07 -9.85 -9.90
CA ALA A 87 -5.14 -8.40 -10.07
C ALA A 87 -4.51 -7.65 -8.90
N ILE A 88 -4.67 -8.16 -7.67
CA ILE A 88 -3.99 -7.64 -6.48
C ILE A 88 -2.47 -7.70 -6.69
N GLU A 89 -1.90 -8.85 -7.00
CA GLU A 89 -0.45 -8.96 -7.23
C GLU A 89 0.03 -7.96 -8.29
N LYS A 90 -0.69 -7.83 -9.41
CA LYS A 90 -0.34 -6.88 -10.47
C LYS A 90 -0.33 -5.43 -9.95
N LEU A 91 -1.33 -5.06 -9.15
CA LEU A 91 -1.43 -3.75 -8.51
C LEU A 91 -0.26 -3.48 -7.55
N PHE A 92 0.10 -4.48 -6.72
CA PHE A 92 1.23 -4.37 -5.81
C PHE A 92 2.56 -4.26 -6.57
N ARG A 93 2.79 -5.07 -7.61
CA ARG A 93 4.02 -4.96 -8.43
C ARG A 93 4.22 -3.58 -9.06
N GLN A 94 3.14 -2.87 -9.40
CA GLN A 94 3.21 -1.50 -9.93
C GLN A 94 3.64 -0.46 -8.87
N SER A 95 3.44 -0.75 -7.59
CA SER A 95 3.75 0.14 -6.47
C SER A 95 5.03 -0.26 -5.71
N GLU A 96 5.70 -1.33 -6.13
CA GLU A 96 6.89 -1.89 -5.49
C GLU A 96 8.03 -0.86 -5.33
N ASP A 97 8.24 -0.01 -6.33
CA ASP A 97 9.29 1.03 -6.33
C ASP A 97 9.19 2.06 -5.19
N PHE A 98 8.03 2.15 -4.54
CA PHE A 98 7.74 3.10 -3.47
C PHE A 98 7.41 2.40 -2.16
N CYS A 99 6.72 1.25 -2.21
CA CYS A 99 6.09 0.62 -1.05
C CYS A 99 6.83 -0.62 -0.53
N ARG A 100 7.93 -1.06 -1.17
CA ARG A 100 8.63 -2.31 -0.80
C ARG A 100 9.05 -2.37 0.67
N ASP A 101 9.37 -1.23 1.29
CA ASP A 101 9.80 -1.20 2.70
C ASP A 101 8.62 -1.03 3.67
N ASN A 102 7.40 -0.86 3.17
CA ASN A 102 6.20 -0.72 3.99
C ASN A 102 5.70 -2.09 4.45
N GLU A 103 5.47 -2.24 5.75
CA GLU A 103 5.05 -3.50 6.36
C GLU A 103 3.65 -3.93 5.91
N VAL A 104 2.69 -3.01 5.84
CA VAL A 104 1.31 -3.28 5.38
C VAL A 104 1.32 -3.75 3.93
N TRP A 105 2.14 -3.13 3.08
CA TRP A 105 2.27 -3.52 1.69
C TRP A 105 2.80 -4.95 1.54
N ASN A 106 3.88 -5.28 2.26
CA ASN A 106 4.47 -6.62 2.21
C ASN A 106 3.51 -7.70 2.71
N LEU A 107 2.80 -7.44 3.80
CA LEU A 107 1.83 -8.39 4.36
C LEU A 107 0.68 -8.64 3.40
N ASN A 108 0.08 -7.59 2.84
CA ASN A 108 -1.02 -7.74 1.89
C ASN A 108 -0.59 -8.42 0.58
N LEU A 109 0.63 -8.17 0.12
CA LEU A 109 1.21 -8.93 -0.99
C LEU A 109 1.36 -10.41 -0.63
N ALA A 110 1.88 -10.73 0.56
CA ALA A 110 2.00 -12.11 1.04
C ALA A 110 0.64 -12.81 1.15
N HIS A 111 -0.40 -12.12 1.62
CA HIS A 111 -1.78 -12.62 1.64
C HIS A 111 -2.27 -12.93 0.23
N SER A 112 -2.02 -12.03 -0.73
CA SER A 112 -2.41 -12.28 -2.13
C SER A 112 -1.74 -13.52 -2.71
N PHE A 113 -0.46 -13.77 -2.39
CA PHE A 113 0.25 -14.99 -2.81
C PHE A 113 -0.29 -16.23 -2.11
N PHE A 114 -0.62 -16.13 -0.83
CA PHE A 114 -1.19 -17.24 -0.05
C PHE A 114 -2.56 -17.67 -0.61
N MET A 115 -3.38 -16.70 -1.02
CA MET A 115 -4.70 -16.97 -1.58
C MET A 115 -4.67 -17.49 -3.03
N GLN A 116 -3.61 -17.24 -3.80
CA GLN A 116 -3.41 -17.79 -5.15
C GLN A 116 -3.02 -19.29 -5.12
N GLN A 117 -3.85 -20.13 -4.47
CA GLN A 117 -3.58 -21.55 -4.27
C GLN A 117 -3.12 -22.23 -5.58
N GLY A 118 -1.95 -22.89 -5.54
CA GLY A 118 -1.40 -23.55 -6.73
C GLY A 118 0.09 -23.36 -7.02
N GLY A 119 0.88 -22.73 -6.14
CA GLY A 119 2.34 -22.74 -6.28
C GLY A 119 3.11 -21.60 -5.63
N LYS A 120 2.43 -20.53 -5.17
CA LYS A 120 3.08 -19.33 -4.63
C LYS A 120 3.30 -19.33 -3.12
N PHE A 121 3.13 -20.48 -2.46
CA PHE A 121 3.38 -20.60 -1.02
C PHE A 121 4.84 -20.27 -0.66
N LYS A 122 5.81 -20.60 -1.53
CA LYS A 122 7.21 -20.23 -1.31
C LYS A 122 7.40 -18.72 -1.28
N ASP A 123 6.75 -18.01 -2.21
CA ASP A 123 6.80 -16.56 -2.28
C ASP A 123 6.12 -15.94 -1.05
N ALA A 124 4.93 -16.44 -0.68
CA ALA A 124 4.23 -16.01 0.52
C ALA A 124 5.09 -16.19 1.79
N ILE A 125 5.73 -17.35 1.96
CA ILE A 125 6.64 -17.62 3.09
C ILE A 125 7.81 -16.63 3.08
N SER A 126 8.40 -16.34 1.92
CA SER A 126 9.51 -15.38 1.82
C SER A 126 9.12 -13.98 2.30
N HIS A 127 7.87 -13.56 2.07
CA HIS A 127 7.38 -12.28 2.55
C HIS A 127 6.96 -12.31 4.04
N TYR A 128 6.48 -13.44 4.56
CA TYR A 128 6.15 -13.58 5.99
C TYR A 128 7.38 -13.76 6.89
N ASP A 129 8.44 -14.41 6.41
CA ASP A 129 9.60 -14.81 7.21
C ASP A 129 10.26 -13.64 7.99
N PRO A 130 10.47 -12.45 7.39
CA PRO A 130 10.99 -11.29 8.13
C PRO A 130 10.10 -10.87 9.32
N PHE A 131 8.78 -10.96 9.18
CA PHE A 131 7.83 -10.58 10.24
C PHE A 131 7.85 -11.58 11.39
N VAL A 132 7.85 -12.88 11.08
CA VAL A 132 7.89 -13.94 12.08
C VAL A 132 9.21 -13.89 12.86
N LYS A 133 10.33 -13.64 12.18
CA LYS A 133 11.64 -13.46 12.83
C LYS A 133 11.65 -12.24 13.75
N LYS A 134 11.19 -11.08 13.26
CA LYS A 134 11.09 -9.85 14.05
C LYS A 134 10.21 -10.03 15.30
N GLY A 135 9.07 -10.73 15.19
CA GLY A 135 8.21 -11.03 16.34
C GLY A 135 8.87 -12.00 17.34
N SER A 136 9.54 -13.03 16.82
CA SER A 136 10.27 -14.01 17.65
C SER A 136 11.40 -13.36 18.46
N GLU A 137 12.08 -12.35 17.91
CA GLU A 137 13.16 -11.62 18.59
C GLU A 137 12.66 -10.61 19.63
N LYS A 138 11.46 -10.05 19.47
CA LYS A 138 10.94 -8.95 20.31
C LYS A 138 10.10 -9.38 21.52
N GLY A 139 9.64 -10.63 21.57
CA GLY A 139 8.77 -11.09 22.66
C GLY A 139 7.99 -12.37 22.39
N GLY A 140 8.14 -12.96 21.20
CA GLY A 140 7.48 -14.20 20.79
C GLY A 140 6.39 -13.96 19.74
N ILE A 141 5.73 -15.03 19.30
CA ILE A 141 4.71 -15.01 18.22
C ILE A 141 3.55 -14.03 18.50
N LEU A 142 3.35 -13.64 19.76
CA LEU A 142 2.28 -12.72 20.20
C LEU A 142 2.53 -11.26 19.80
N GLU A 143 3.77 -10.90 19.49
CA GLU A 143 4.15 -9.56 18.98
C GLU A 143 3.97 -9.46 17.45
N VAL A 144 3.60 -10.57 16.79
CA VAL A 144 3.22 -10.55 15.37
C VAL A 144 1.80 -9.99 15.28
N PRO A 145 1.57 -8.87 14.55
CA PRO A 145 0.23 -8.31 14.39
C PRO A 145 -0.74 -9.39 13.91
N ALA A 146 -1.91 -9.47 14.54
CA ALA A 146 -2.95 -10.38 14.11
C ALA A 146 -3.30 -10.09 12.64
N ILE A 147 -3.21 -11.14 11.84
CA ILE A 147 -3.48 -11.11 10.41
C ILE A 147 -5.01 -11.00 10.24
N VAL A 148 -5.48 -9.92 9.61
CA VAL A 148 -6.91 -9.64 9.35
C VAL A 148 -7.23 -9.89 7.88
#